data_AF-V6J3G5-F1
#
_entry.id   AF-V6J3G5-F1
#
_cell.length_a   1.000
_cell.length_b   1.000
_cell.length_c   1.000
_cell.angle_alpha   90.00
_cell.angle_beta   90.00
_cell.angle_gamma   90.00
#
_symmetry.space_group_name_H-M   'P 1'
#
loop_
_entity.id
_entity.type
_entity.pdbx_description
1 polymer ?
#
loop_
_entity_poly.entity_id
_entity_poly.type
_entity_poly.pdbx_seq_one_letter_code
_entity_poly.pdbx_strand_id
1 'polypeptide(L)'
;MTVEPETIKAYLENPIKAIEDAKNNVYTETDIQVMIDDVYKQLDPSYKNLGPYQKLIFGWSMNAPKMLMSQNYLDEVIKPFIKKVNSELNWQLRTPADFMK
;
A
#
# COMPACT_ATOMS: atom_id res chain seq x y z
N MET A 1 -10.47 8.07 8.79
CA MET A 1 -10.75 6.77 9.43
C MET A 1 -9.44 6.06 9.69
N THR A 2 -9.33 5.28 10.76
CA THR A 2 -8.21 4.36 10.93
C THR A 2 -8.56 3.09 10.15
N VAL A 3 -7.88 2.82 9.05
CA VAL A 3 -8.17 1.64 8.24
C VAL A 3 -7.46 0.44 8.85
N GLU A 4 -8.20 -0.64 9.08
CA GLU A 4 -7.65 -1.85 9.68
C GLU A 4 -6.57 -2.49 8.80
N PRO A 5 -5.47 -3.00 9.38
CA PRO A 5 -4.38 -3.63 8.63
C PRO A 5 -4.82 -4.74 7.68
N GLU A 6 -5.84 -5.51 8.06
CA GLU A 6 -6.37 -6.63 7.30
C GLU A 6 -7.10 -6.18 6.03
N THR A 7 -7.82 -5.06 6.10
CA THR A 7 -8.49 -4.45 4.94
C THR A 7 -7.47 -3.96 3.93
N ILE A 8 -6.42 -3.29 4.41
CA ILE A 8 -5.31 -2.81 3.57
C ILE A 8 -4.64 -3.99 2.86
N LYS A 9 -4.37 -5.08 3.59
CA LYS A 9 -3.80 -6.30 3.01
C LYS A 9 -4.68 -6.85 1.90
N ALA A 10 -5.98 -6.99 2.15
CA ALA A 10 -6.93 -7.54 1.18
C ALA A 10 -7.01 -6.68 -0.10
N TYR A 11 -6.86 -5.37 0.02
CA TYR A 11 -6.84 -4.45 -1.13
C TYR A 11 -5.55 -4.52 -1.93
N LEU A 12 -4.40 -4.57 -1.26
CA LEU A 12 -3.11 -4.70 -1.93
C LEU A 12 -2.96 -6.06 -2.63
N GLU A 13 -3.49 -7.14 -2.06
CA GLU A 13 -3.54 -8.46 -2.70
C GLU A 13 -4.59 -8.53 -3.82
N ASN A 14 -5.72 -7.84 -3.67
CA ASN A 14 -6.79 -7.82 -4.65
C ASN A 14 -7.30 -6.38 -4.93
N PRO A 15 -6.71 -5.68 -5.90
CA PRO A 15 -7.13 -4.33 -6.27
C PRO A 15 -8.59 -4.24 -6.76
N ILE A 16 -9.18 -5.35 -7.24
CA ILE A 16 -10.58 -5.37 -7.71
C ILE A 16 -11.52 -5.05 -6.55
N LYS A 17 -11.24 -5.62 -5.37
CA LYS A 17 -12.05 -5.39 -4.17
C LYS A 17 -12.03 -3.91 -3.77
N ALA A 18 -10.87 -3.27 -3.81
CA ALA A 18 -10.73 -1.85 -3.53
C ALA A 18 -11.55 -0.99 -4.51
N ILE A 19 -11.56 -1.37 -5.79
CA ILE A 19 -12.33 -0.68 -6.84
C ILE A 19 -13.85 -0.86 -6.63
N GLU A 20 -14.30 -2.06 -6.28
CA GLU A 20 -15.71 -2.33 -5.99
C GLU A 20 -16.19 -1.57 -4.77
N ASP A 21 -15.42 -1.60 -3.68
CA ASP A 21 -15.75 -0.88 -2.44
C ASP A 21 -15.76 0.64 -2.67
N ALA A 22 -14.85 1.16 -3.50
CA ALA A 22 -14.86 2.56 -3.93
C ALA A 22 -16.09 2.90 -4.78
N LYS A 23 -16.45 2.05 -5.76
CA LYS A 23 -17.67 2.23 -6.58
C LYS A 23 -18.94 2.20 -5.73
N ASN A 24 -18.94 1.46 -4.63
CA ASN A 24 -20.02 1.39 -3.65
C ASN A 24 -19.99 2.53 -2.61
N ASN A 25 -19.09 3.52 -2.76
CA ASN A 25 -18.86 4.63 -1.81
C ASN A 25 -18.51 4.16 -0.38
N VAL A 26 -17.93 2.97 -0.22
CA VAL A 26 -17.44 2.48 1.07
C VAL A 26 -16.15 3.20 1.44
N TYR A 27 -15.30 3.47 0.45
CA TYR A 27 -14.04 4.20 0.62
C TYR A 27 -13.85 5.26 -0.45
N THR A 28 -13.25 6.38 -0.04
CA THR A 28 -12.91 7.48 -0.94
C THR A 28 -11.46 7.42 -1.40
N GLU A 29 -11.11 8.22 -2.40
CA GLU A 29 -9.73 8.40 -2.84
C GLU A 29 -8.79 8.77 -1.68
N THR A 30 -9.25 9.66 -0.78
CA THR A 30 -8.48 10.07 0.39
C THR A 30 -8.25 8.92 1.35
N ASP A 31 -9.25 8.07 1.57
CA ASP A 31 -9.09 6.91 2.46
C ASP A 31 -8.04 5.93 1.91
N ILE A 32 -8.08 5.64 0.61
CA ILE A 32 -7.09 4.75 -0.02
C ILE A 32 -5.69 5.39 -0.04
N GLN A 33 -5.59 6.71 -0.23
CA GLN A 33 -4.29 7.40 -0.14
C GLN A 33 -3.71 7.28 1.27
N VAL A 34 -4.51 7.48 2.32
CA VAL A 34 -4.07 7.30 3.71
C VAL A 34 -3.61 5.85 3.97
N MET A 35 -4.29 4.85 3.41
CA MET A 35 -3.85 3.45 3.49
C MET A 35 -2.47 3.24 2.85
N ILE A 36 -2.26 3.78 1.64
CA ILE A 36 -0.98 3.70 0.93
C ILE A 36 0.12 4.38 1.75
N ASP A 37 -0.14 5.56 2.28
CA ASP A 37 0.82 6.32 3.09
C ASP A 37 1.21 5.57 4.35
N ASP A 38 0.25 4.93 5.02
CA ASP A 38 0.50 4.16 6.24
C ASP A 38 1.27 2.85 5.97
N VAL A 39 1.06 2.21 4.82
CA VAL A 39 1.89 1.07 4.40
C VAL A 39 3.30 1.54 4.05
N TYR A 40 3.42 2.67 3.35
CA TYR A 40 4.70 3.25 2.98
C TYR A 40 5.56 3.61 4.19
N LYS A 41 4.98 4.26 5.22
CA LYS A 41 5.67 4.57 6.48
C LYS A 41 6.25 3.33 7.16
N GLN A 42 5.62 2.18 6.98
CA GLN A 42 6.06 0.92 7.58
C GLN A 42 7.06 0.12 6.74
N LEU A 43 7.13 0.44 5.45
CA LEU A 43 8.16 -0.02 4.53
C LEU A 43 9.48 0.74 4.72
N ASP A 44 9.45 1.96 5.28
CA ASP A 44 10.66 2.74 5.54
C ASP A 44 11.60 1.99 6.52
N PRO A 45 12.82 1.61 6.10
CA PRO A 45 13.77 0.90 6.94
C PRO A 45 14.27 1.74 8.14
N SER A 46 14.06 3.06 8.12
CA SER A 46 14.40 4.00 9.19
C SER A 46 13.37 4.00 10.32
N TYR A 47 12.19 3.41 10.12
CA TYR A 47 11.16 3.32 11.15
C TYR A 47 11.60 2.34 12.24
N LYS A 48 11.84 2.87 13.45
CA LYS A 48 12.44 2.16 14.59
C LYS A 48 11.65 0.95 15.11
N ASN A 49 10.36 0.88 14.78
CA ASN A 49 9.49 -0.22 15.19
C ASN A 49 9.06 -1.00 13.94
N LEU A 50 9.35 -2.31 13.93
CA LEU A 50 8.81 -3.23 12.94
C LEU A 50 7.28 -3.25 13.12
N GLY A 51 6.56 -2.45 12.34
CA GLY A 51 5.10 -2.35 12.42
C GLY A 51 4.42 -3.68 12.06
N PRO A 52 3.14 -3.87 12.44
CA PRO A 52 2.41 -5.11 12.16
C PRO A 52 2.35 -5.47 10.67
N TYR A 53 2.54 -4.47 9.79
CA TYR A 53 2.49 -4.63 8.35
C TYR A 53 3.79 -5.16 7.77
N GLN A 54 4.91 -5.09 8.49
CA GLN A 54 6.12 -5.82 8.08
C GLN A 54 5.89 -7.34 8.11
N LYS A 55 5.04 -7.88 8.99
CA LYS A 55 4.69 -9.32 8.87
C LYS A 55 3.89 -9.64 7.60
N LEU A 56 3.18 -8.65 7.05
CA LEU A 56 2.44 -8.79 5.79
C LEU A 56 3.37 -8.76 4.57
N ILE A 57 4.44 -7.96 4.64
CA ILE A 57 5.40 -7.73 3.55
C ILE A 57 6.54 -8.77 3.55
N PHE A 58 7.06 -9.13 4.73
CA PHE A 58 8.25 -9.97 4.91
C PHE A 58 7.94 -11.48 4.94
N GLY A 59 6.77 -11.89 4.46
CA GLY A 59 6.44 -13.30 4.21
C GLY A 59 7.28 -13.94 3.10
N TRP A 60 8.01 -13.12 2.34
CA TRP A 60 9.00 -13.56 1.36
C TRP A 60 10.39 -13.38 1.99
N SER A 61 11.14 -14.47 2.18
CA SER A 61 12.56 -14.55 2.57
C SER A 61 13.09 -13.62 3.68
N MET A 62 13.25 -14.16 4.89
CA MET A 62 13.98 -13.53 6.00
C MET A 62 15.47 -13.22 5.71
N ASN A 63 16.01 -13.61 4.55
CA ASN A 63 17.43 -13.51 4.21
C ASN A 63 17.77 -12.32 3.29
N ALA A 64 16.78 -11.56 2.82
CA ALA A 64 17.05 -10.40 1.96
C ALA A 64 17.25 -9.11 2.78
N PRO A 65 18.09 -8.17 2.30
CA PRO A 65 18.22 -6.86 2.93
C PRO A 65 16.86 -6.15 3.01
N LYS A 66 16.50 -5.65 4.20
CA LYS A 66 15.19 -4.99 4.44
C LYS A 66 14.86 -3.90 3.40
N MET A 67 15.87 -3.12 3.00
CA MET A 67 15.74 -2.11 1.94
C MET A 67 15.30 -2.70 0.58
N LEU A 68 15.87 -3.84 0.20
CA LEU A 68 15.56 -4.49 -1.08
C LEU A 68 14.13 -5.02 -1.09
N MET A 69 13.68 -5.59 0.04
CA MET A 69 12.31 -6.07 0.21
C MET A 69 11.29 -4.93 0.18
N SER A 70 11.58 -3.82 0.86
CA SER A 70 10.71 -2.65 0.83
C SER A 70 10.57 -2.07 -0.59
N GLN A 71 11.68 -2.01 -1.33
CA GLN A 71 11.67 -1.53 -2.72
C GLN A 71 10.91 -2.46 -3.65
N ASN A 72 11.14 -3.78 -3.55
CA ASN A 72 10.42 -4.76 -4.36
C ASN A 72 8.91 -4.72 -4.08
N TYR A 73 8.50 -4.59 -2.82
CA TYR A 73 7.08 -4.48 -2.48
C TYR A 73 6.44 -3.21 -3.03
N LEU A 74 7.17 -2.10 -3.06
CA LEU A 74 6.70 -0.86 -3.71
C LEU A 74 6.50 -1.07 -5.22
N ASP A 75 7.46 -1.70 -5.88
CA ASP A 75 7.44 -1.87 -7.34
C ASP A 75 6.48 -2.97 -7.82
N GLU A 76 6.33 -4.05 -7.07
CA GLU A 76 5.52 -5.21 -7.47
C GLU A 76 4.09 -5.18 -6.93
N VAL A 77 3.83 -4.46 -5.83
CA VAL A 77 2.50 -4.44 -5.19
C VAL A 77 1.88 -3.05 -5.22
N ILE A 78 2.54 -2.05 -4.61
CA ILE A 78 1.93 -0.73 -4.41
C ILE A 78 1.77 0.03 -5.74
N LYS A 79 2.81 0.13 -6.57
CA LYS A 79 2.73 0.85 -7.85
C LYS A 79 1.72 0.22 -8.82
N PRO A 80 1.66 -1.12 -9.00
CA PRO A 80 0.65 -1.76 -9.83
C PRO A 80 -0.77 -1.56 -9.28
N PHE A 81 -0.96 -1.65 -7.97
CA PHE A 81 -2.22 -1.34 -7.30
C PHE A 81 -2.69 0.09 -7.63
N ILE A 82 -1.86 1.09 -7.36
CA ILE A 82 -2.15 2.50 -7.64
C ILE A 82 -2.53 2.72 -9.10
N LYS A 83 -1.72 2.18 -10.02
CA LYS A 83 -1.96 2.32 -11.46
C LYS A 83 -3.32 1.76 -11.87
N LYS A 84 -3.69 0.60 -11.33
CA LYS A 84 -4.96 -0.06 -11.64
C LYS A 84 -6.15 0.73 -11.07
N VAL A 85 -6.08 1.14 -9.80
CA VAL A 85 -7.14 1.90 -9.14
C VAL A 85 -7.34 3.26 -9.83
N ASN A 86 -6.26 3.98 -10.12
CA ASN A 86 -6.33 5.26 -10.83
C ASN A 86 -6.94 5.11 -12.23
N SER A 87 -6.56 4.07 -12.97
CA SER A 87 -7.11 3.82 -14.31
C SER A 87 -8.60 3.48 -14.29
N GLU A 88 -9.07 2.79 -13.25
CA GLU A 88 -10.46 2.29 -13.17
C GLU A 88 -11.42 3.29 -12.53
N LEU A 89 -10.93 4.09 -11.59
CA LEU A 89 -11.74 5.07 -10.85
C LEU A 89 -11.49 6.51 -11.27
N ASN A 90 -10.57 6.74 -12.21
CA ASN A 90 -10.10 8.06 -12.62
C ASN A 90 -9.58 8.90 -11.43
N TRP A 91 -8.86 8.24 -10.53
CA TRP A 91 -8.26 8.84 -9.33
C TRP A 91 -6.80 9.21 -9.55
N GLN A 92 -6.22 9.93 -8.59
CA GLN A 92 -4.84 10.39 -8.58
C GLN A 92 -4.08 9.91 -7.35
N LEU A 93 -4.22 8.65 -6.96
CA LEU A 93 -3.41 8.02 -5.90
C LEU A 93 -1.93 8.03 -6.28
N ARG A 94 -1.05 8.21 -5.28
CA ARG A 94 0.41 8.35 -5.50
C ARG A 94 1.20 7.64 -4.41
N THR A 95 2.46 7.34 -4.70
CA THR A 95 3.39 6.88 -3.65
C THR A 95 3.99 8.09 -2.94
N PRO A 96 4.19 8.05 -1.60
CA PRO A 96 4.87 9.13 -0.88
C PRO A 96 6.29 9.45 -1.39
N ALA A 97 6.95 8.47 -2.02
CA ALA A 97 8.23 8.69 -2.71
C ALA A 97 8.16 9.78 -3.79
N ASP A 98 7.00 9.99 -4.41
CA ASP A 98 6.79 11.04 -5.42
C ASP A 98 6.78 12.46 -4.82
N PHE A 99 6.64 12.61 -3.49
CA PHE A 99 6.72 13.91 -2.79
C PHE A 99 8.16 14.36 -2.49
N MET A 100 9.15 13.46 -2.53
CA MET A 100 10.56 13.76 -2.23
C MET A 100 11.38 14.15 -3.48
N LYS A 101 10.78 14.89 -4.42
CA LYS A 101 11.47 15.52 -5.55
C LYS A 101 11.51 17.03 -5.40
#